data_AF-A0A967DDY2-F1
#
_entry.id   AF-A0A967DDY2-F1
#
_cell.length_a   1.000
_cell.length_b   1.000
_cell.length_c   1.000
_cell.angle_alpha   90.00
_cell.angle_beta   90.00
_cell.angle_gamma   90.00
#
_symmetry.space_group_name_H-M   'P 1'
#
loop_
_entity.id
_entity.type
_entity.pdbx_description
1 polymer ?
#
loop_
_entity_poly.entity_id
_entity_poly.type
_entity_poly.pdbx_seq_one_letter_code
_entity_poly.pdbx_strand_id
1 'polypeptide(L)'
;MGSVRSFVRQSKVMRGLTGVKRKRTRGGVSQKVSIPRSRRPLSRFLVLSRAAEWVQFPDPKESFPGAAYISGTGIIIFNIGGNKYRLVARVDFEDQSMYI
;
A
#
# COMPACT_ATOMS: atom_id res chain seq x y z
N MET A 1 -15.31 64.74 -25.92
CA MET A 1 -14.87 64.92 -27.32
C MET A 1 -13.37 64.71 -27.37
N GLY A 2 -12.90 63.71 -28.09
CA GLY A 2 -11.48 63.38 -28.22
C GLY A 2 -11.29 62.46 -29.41
N SER A 3 -10.98 63.09 -30.55
CA SER A 3 -10.97 62.53 -31.89
C SER A 3 -9.69 61.72 -32.18
N VAL A 4 -9.89 60.46 -32.60
CA VAL A 4 -9.43 59.87 -33.87
C VAL A 4 -7.91 59.85 -34.21
N ARG A 5 -7.41 58.60 -34.22
CA ARG A 5 -6.52 57.92 -35.21
C ARG A 5 -5.23 58.60 -35.65
N SER A 6 -4.13 57.83 -35.61
CA SER A 6 -3.50 57.34 -36.85
C SER A 6 -2.41 56.30 -36.60
N PHE A 7 -2.39 55.36 -37.53
CA PHE A 7 -1.59 54.15 -37.65
C PHE A 7 -0.36 54.47 -38.51
N VAL A 8 0.85 54.09 -38.09
CA VAL A 8 2.00 53.94 -39.01
C VAL A 8 2.71 52.62 -38.73
N ARG A 9 2.99 51.96 -39.85
CA ARG A 9 3.45 50.59 -40.06
C ARG A 9 4.96 50.59 -40.27
N GLN A 10 5.55 49.39 -40.26
CA GLN A 10 6.93 48.99 -40.65
C GLN A 10 7.88 48.87 -39.43
N SER A 11 8.73 47.86 -39.28
CA SER A 11 9.37 46.97 -40.26
C SER A 11 9.82 45.64 -39.61
N LYS A 12 9.72 44.55 -40.38
CA LYS A 12 10.25 43.22 -40.10
C LYS A 12 11.68 43.12 -40.66
N VAL A 13 12.69 42.78 -39.84
CA VAL A 13 13.94 42.13 -40.31
C VAL A 13 14.43 41.12 -39.26
N MET A 14 14.74 39.91 -39.73
CA MET A 14 15.18 38.72 -39.01
C MET A 14 16.62 38.77 -38.49
N ARG A 15 16.88 37.99 -37.42
CA ARG A 15 18.00 37.05 -37.16
C ARG A 15 18.05 36.84 -35.63
N GLY A 16 17.59 35.72 -35.07
CA GLY A 16 18.26 34.42 -35.09
C GLY A 16 19.24 34.32 -33.92
N LEU A 17 19.16 33.23 -33.13
CA LEU A 17 20.04 32.85 -31.99
C LEU A 17 19.61 33.48 -30.64
N THR A 18 19.31 32.78 -29.55
CA THR A 18 19.40 31.36 -29.16
C THR A 18 18.41 31.15 -28.02
N GLY A 19 17.50 30.18 -28.18
CA GLY A 19 16.60 29.77 -27.11
C GLY A 19 17.36 29.09 -26.00
N VAL A 20 17.47 29.73 -24.83
CA VAL A 20 17.75 29.00 -23.58
C VAL A 20 16.46 28.30 -23.19
N LYS A 21 16.24 27.12 -23.76
CA LYS A 21 15.23 26.17 -23.31
C LYS A 21 15.69 25.69 -21.94
N ARG A 22 15.31 26.41 -20.87
CA ARG A 22 15.49 25.93 -19.49
C ARG A 22 14.64 24.67 -19.36
N LYS A 23 15.26 23.52 -19.65
CA LYS A 23 14.72 22.20 -19.36
C LYS A 23 14.74 22.08 -17.85
N ARG A 24 13.68 22.55 -17.20
CA ARG A 24 13.44 22.31 -15.78
C ARG A 24 13.11 20.83 -15.65
N THR A 25 14.12 19.98 -15.62
CA THR A 25 13.98 18.60 -15.17
C THR A 25 13.60 18.67 -13.71
N ARG A 26 12.29 18.71 -13.44
CA ARG A 26 11.75 18.26 -12.16
C ARG A 26 11.95 16.75 -12.11
N GLY A 27 13.19 16.32 -11.91
CA GLY A 27 13.53 14.98 -11.45
C GLY A 27 13.17 14.85 -9.98
N GLY A 28 11.93 15.15 -9.62
CA GLY A 28 11.37 14.66 -8.38
C GLY A 28 11.00 13.22 -8.66
N VAL A 29 11.78 12.27 -8.15
CA VAL A 29 11.34 10.88 -8.07
C VAL A 29 10.07 10.92 -7.23
N SER A 30 8.92 10.85 -7.90
CA SER A 30 7.66 10.57 -7.23
C SER A 30 7.79 9.13 -6.77
N GLN A 31 8.38 8.93 -5.58
CA GLN A 31 8.30 7.64 -4.91
C GLN A 31 6.82 7.41 -4.66
N LYS A 32 6.19 6.70 -5.58
CA LYS A 32 4.85 6.16 -5.41
C LYS A 32 4.91 5.35 -4.13
N VAL A 33 4.28 5.85 -3.07
CA VAL A 33 4.21 5.16 -1.78
C VAL A 33 3.71 3.75 -2.05
N SER A 34 4.61 2.78 -1.95
CA SER A 34 4.34 1.38 -2.24
C SER A 34 3.82 0.75 -0.96
N ILE A 35 2.51 0.57 -0.88
CA ILE A 35 1.92 -0.18 0.22
C ILE A 35 2.38 -1.64 0.08
N PRO A 36 2.93 -2.27 1.14
CA PRO A 36 3.31 -3.67 1.09
C PRO A 36 2.12 -4.54 0.68
N ARG A 37 2.34 -5.49 -0.23
CA ARG A 37 1.29 -6.42 -0.70
C ARG A 37 0.70 -7.25 0.44
N SER A 38 1.43 -7.42 1.53
CA SER A 38 1.00 -8.09 2.76
C SER A 38 0.03 -7.28 3.63
N ARG A 39 -0.10 -5.96 3.42
CA ARG A 39 -0.94 -5.11 4.28
C ARG A 39 -2.40 -5.59 4.30
N ARG A 40 -2.99 -5.84 3.12
CA ARG A 40 -4.37 -6.32 3.01
C ARG A 40 -4.61 -7.67 3.70
N PRO A 41 -3.81 -8.73 3.44
CA PRO A 41 -4.03 -10.00 4.11
C PRO A 41 -3.77 -9.95 5.61
N LEU A 42 -2.79 -9.17 6.09
CA LEU A 42 -2.58 -8.97 7.52
C LEU A 42 -3.75 -8.26 8.18
N SER A 43 -4.30 -7.21 7.56
CA SER A 43 -5.49 -6.52 8.08
C SER A 43 -6.70 -7.47 8.15
N ARG A 44 -6.91 -8.29 7.12
CA ARG A 44 -8.01 -9.29 7.14
C ARG A 44 -7.80 -10.32 8.24
N PHE A 45 -6.58 -10.82 8.41
CA PHE A 45 -6.24 -11.76 9.47
C PHE A 45 -6.57 -11.16 10.85
N LEU A 46 -6.11 -9.94 11.14
CA LEU A 46 -6.38 -9.27 12.42
C LEU A 46 -7.87 -9.09 12.70
N VAL A 47 -8.68 -8.75 11.68
CA VAL A 47 -10.13 -8.60 11.84
C VAL A 47 -10.78 -9.94 12.18
N LEU A 48 -10.44 -11.01 11.46
CA LEU A 48 -11.00 -12.34 11.70
C LEU A 48 -10.60 -12.88 13.08
N SER A 49 -9.32 -12.78 13.44
CA SER A 49 -8.83 -13.27 14.74
C SER A 49 -9.42 -12.51 15.93
N ARG A 50 -9.66 -11.21 15.80
CA ARG A 50 -10.28 -10.41 16.88
C ARG A 50 -11.78 -10.68 17.07
N ALA A 51 -12.45 -11.15 16.02
CA ALA A 51 -13.86 -11.48 16.07
C ALA A 51 -14.12 -12.93 16.48
N ALA A 52 -13.07 -13.74 16.60
CA ALA A 52 -13.17 -15.15 16.94
C ALA A 52 -12.97 -15.38 18.44
N GLU A 53 -13.74 -16.31 18.99
CA GLU A 53 -13.59 -16.82 20.36
C GLU A 53 -13.11 -18.27 20.25
N TRP A 54 -11.80 -18.46 20.11
CA TRP A 54 -11.22 -19.81 20.02
C TRP A 54 -10.99 -20.33 21.43
N VAL A 55 -11.71 -21.37 21.85
CA VAL A 55 -11.57 -21.91 23.21
C VAL A 55 -10.64 -23.12 23.25
N GLN A 56 -10.43 -23.79 22.12
CA GLN A 56 -9.57 -24.96 22.03
C GLN A 56 -9.12 -25.28 20.60
N PHE A 57 -8.33 -26.34 20.48
CA PHE A 57 -8.17 -27.02 19.20
C PHE A 57 -9.43 -27.84 18.87
N PRO A 58 -9.96 -27.82 17.63
CA PRO A 58 -9.36 -27.25 16.42
C PRO A 58 -9.91 -25.88 16.01
N ASP A 59 -10.59 -25.11 16.87
CA ASP A 59 -11.37 -23.90 16.53
C ASP A 59 -10.70 -22.92 15.54
N PRO A 60 -9.37 -22.64 15.63
CA PRO A 60 -8.70 -21.79 14.63
C PRO A 60 -8.84 -22.28 13.18
N LYS A 61 -9.06 -23.58 12.94
CA LYS A 61 -9.32 -24.15 11.61
C LYS A 61 -10.71 -23.83 11.07
N GLU A 62 -11.70 -23.59 11.92
CA GLU A 62 -13.03 -23.13 11.47
C GLU A 62 -12.93 -21.73 10.84
N SER A 63 -12.10 -20.87 11.44
CA SER A 63 -11.81 -19.53 10.91
C SER A 63 -10.81 -19.56 9.74
N PHE A 64 -9.84 -20.49 9.79
CA PHE A 64 -8.74 -20.60 8.84
C PHE A 64 -8.51 -22.08 8.45
N PRO A 65 -9.25 -22.64 7.47
CA PRO A 65 -9.18 -24.05 7.10
C PRO A 65 -7.80 -24.58 6.69
N GLY A 66 -6.87 -23.69 6.33
CA GLY A 66 -5.49 -24.02 6.00
C GLY A 66 -4.49 -23.91 7.15
N ALA A 67 -4.94 -23.66 8.39
CA ALA A 67 -4.06 -23.54 9.55
C ALA A 67 -3.39 -24.87 9.90
N ALA A 68 -2.09 -24.82 10.22
CA ALA A 68 -1.30 -25.96 10.64
C ALA A 68 -0.85 -25.80 12.10
N TYR A 69 -0.95 -26.87 12.88
CA TYR A 69 -0.59 -26.89 14.29
C TYR A 69 0.77 -27.54 14.49
N ILE A 70 1.62 -26.95 15.33
CA ILE A 70 2.86 -27.58 15.79
C ILE A 70 2.59 -28.19 17.17
N SER A 71 2.40 -29.50 17.22
CA SER A 71 2.06 -30.25 18.44
C SER A 71 3.01 -29.93 19.60
N GLY A 72 2.44 -29.70 20.78
CA GLY A 72 3.20 -29.47 22.01
C GLY A 72 3.82 -28.07 22.16
N THR A 73 3.57 -27.13 21.24
CA THR A 73 4.19 -25.79 21.27
C THR A 73 3.20 -24.63 21.42
N GLY A 74 1.90 -24.86 21.18
CA GLY A 74 0.90 -23.79 21.07
C GLY A 74 1.09 -22.91 19.82
N ILE A 75 1.99 -23.27 18.90
CA ILE A 75 2.24 -22.55 17.67
C ILE A 75 1.26 -23.01 16.58
N ILE A 76 0.68 -22.04 15.90
CA ILE A 76 -0.20 -22.20 14.75
C ILE A 76 0.39 -21.43 13.57
N ILE A 77 0.42 -22.06 12.40
CA ILE A 77 0.83 -21.45 11.14
C ILE A 77 -0.41 -21.17 10.30
N PHE A 78 -0.68 -19.91 10.00
CA PHE A 78 -1.82 -19.49 9.19
C PHE A 78 -1.40 -19.16 7.75
N ASN A 79 -2.20 -19.64 6.79
CA ASN A 79 -2.04 -19.31 5.37
C ASN A 79 -2.84 -18.04 5.06
N ILE A 80 -2.14 -16.92 4.76
CA ILE A 80 -2.81 -15.64 4.44
C ILE A 80 -2.50 -15.16 3.03
N GLY A 81 -3.39 -14.31 2.49
CA GLY A 81 -3.22 -13.70 1.17
C GLY A 81 -3.29 -14.68 0.00
N GLY A 82 -4.16 -15.69 0.08
CA GLY A 82 -4.27 -16.75 -0.93
C GLY A 82 -3.03 -17.64 -0.94
N ASN A 83 -2.61 -18.10 0.25
CA ASN A 83 -1.46 -18.97 0.45
C ASN A 83 -0.07 -18.33 0.19
N LYS A 84 0.00 -17.03 -0.13
CA LYS A 84 1.25 -16.32 -0.44
C LYS A 84 2.16 -16.06 0.76
N TYR A 85 1.58 -16.06 1.96
CA TYR A 85 2.31 -15.81 3.19
C TYR A 85 1.95 -16.85 4.25
N ARG A 86 2.90 -17.10 5.16
CA ARG A 86 2.74 -17.89 6.37
C ARG A 86 2.90 -16.97 7.56
N LEU A 87 1.88 -16.91 8.40
CA LEU A 87 1.94 -16.20 9.67
C LEU A 87 2.14 -17.24 10.77
N VAL A 88 3.25 -17.17 11.47
CA VAL A 88 3.52 -18.03 12.62
C VAL A 88 3.03 -17.27 13.85
N ALA A 89 2.20 -17.90 14.66
CA ALA A 89 1.71 -17.28 15.88
C ALA A 89 1.62 -18.29 17.01
N ARG A 90 1.91 -17.87 18.24
CA ARG A 90 1.61 -18.63 19.44
C ARG A 90 0.23 -18.20 19.95
N VAL A 91 -0.66 -19.16 20.15
CA VAL A 91 -2.01 -18.92 20.68
C VAL A 91 -2.09 -19.50 22.09
N ASP A 92 -2.57 -18.66 23.00
CA ASP A 92 -2.97 -19.04 24.34
C ASP A 92 -4.50 -19.02 24.42
N PHE A 93 -5.11 -20.20 24.53
CA PHE A 93 -6.56 -20.33 24.55
C PHE A 93 -7.15 -19.97 25.91
N GLU A 94 -6.39 -20.09 27.00
CA GLU A 94 -6.87 -19.73 28.33
C GLU A 94 -6.92 -18.21 28.48
N ASP A 95 -5.85 -17.54 28.07
CA ASP A 95 -5.74 -16.07 28.12
C ASP A 95 -6.45 -15.36 26.95
N GLN A 96 -7.04 -16.09 26.01
CA GLN A 96 -7.61 -15.57 24.75
C GLN A 96 -6.65 -14.60 24.04
N SER A 97 -5.36 -14.98 23.99
CA SER A 97 -4.29 -14.12 23.48
C SER A 97 -3.48 -14.80 22.37
N MET A 98 -2.90 -13.99 21.49
CA MET A 98 -2.07 -14.47 20.39
C MET A 98 -0.91 -13.53 20.12
N TYR A 99 0.27 -14.13 19.93
CA TYR A 99 1.53 -13.44 19.64
C TYR A 99 2.03 -13.87 18.26
N ILE A 100 2.41 -12.90 17.42
CA ILE A 100 2.89 -13.08 16.03
C ILE A 100 4.37 -12.74 15.97
#